data_AF-A0A3M4L2Z9-F1
#
_entry.id   AF-A0A3M4L2Z9-F1
#
_cell.length_a   1.000
_cell.length_b   1.000
_cell.length_c   1.000
_cell.angle_alpha   90.00
_cell.angle_beta   90.00
_cell.angle_gamma   90.00
#
_symmetry.space_group_name_H-M   'P 1'
#
loop_
_entity.id
_entity.type
_entity.pdbx_description
1 polymer ?
#
loop_
_entity_poly.entity_id
_entity_poly.type
_entity_poly.pdbx_seq_one_letter_code
_entity_poly.pdbx_strand_id
1 'polypeptide(L)'
;MSHNNNSNIRRFTFLTLGLMSLAATVQATENGAPTTSFGVYDFGAGILPPSTPVGTLGMRVAFYSTNVQKDRHGRSLDNNFSLDVLSIGVAYFRMTAYRILGARYGYSVAVPFFQMDASFRVQTPGGPLDLKADPFRMADISVSPLILQWDLSPNLFVNAQMQIQTPTGDYDKNRPISPGLNH
;
A
#
# COMPACT_ATOMS: atom_id res chain seq x y z
N MET A 1 27.05 -44.52 -11.28
CA MET A 1 26.54 -43.56 -10.28
C MET A 1 25.46 -42.70 -10.93
N SER A 2 24.18 -43.07 -10.79
CA SER A 2 23.06 -42.28 -11.31
C SER A 2 21.93 -42.31 -10.29
N HIS A 3 21.95 -41.36 -9.36
CA HIS A 3 20.87 -41.14 -8.39
C HIS A 3 20.98 -39.72 -7.84
N ASN A 4 20.25 -38.75 -8.42
CA ASN A 4 19.66 -37.64 -7.65
C ASN A 4 18.71 -36.68 -8.41
N ASN A 5 18.44 -36.87 -9.72
CA ASN A 5 17.73 -35.84 -10.46
C ASN A 5 16.22 -35.74 -10.10
N ASN A 6 15.57 -36.87 -9.82
CA ASN A 6 14.13 -36.92 -9.54
C ASN A 6 13.74 -36.33 -8.17
N SER A 7 14.65 -36.31 -7.21
CA SER A 7 14.45 -35.71 -5.88
C SER A 7 14.35 -34.18 -5.97
N ASN A 8 15.25 -33.57 -6.73
CA ASN A 8 15.30 -32.12 -6.92
C ASN A 8 14.09 -31.62 -7.73
N ILE A 9 13.69 -32.36 -8.77
CA ILE A 9 12.49 -32.04 -9.57
C ILE A 9 11.24 -32.08 -8.68
N ARG A 10 11.05 -33.12 -7.87
CA ARG A 10 9.91 -33.22 -6.94
C ARG A 10 9.88 -32.06 -5.94
N ARG A 11 11.02 -31.68 -5.37
CA ARG A 11 11.13 -30.54 -4.43
C ARG A 11 10.77 -29.22 -5.10
N PHE A 12 11.24 -28.98 -6.32
CA PHE A 12 10.88 -27.79 -7.09
C PHE A 12 9.39 -27.76 -7.47
N THR A 13 8.81 -28.90 -7.83
CA THR A 13 7.37 -29.02 -8.13
C THR A 13 6.51 -28.75 -6.90
N PHE A 14 6.87 -29.28 -5.72
CA PHE A 14 6.13 -28.97 -4.48
C PHE A 14 6.26 -27.50 -4.07
N LEU A 15 7.42 -26.88 -4.26
CA LEU A 15 7.62 -25.45 -3.99
C LEU A 15 6.77 -24.57 -4.92
N THR A 16 6.71 -24.90 -6.22
CA THR A 16 5.90 -24.16 -7.20
C THR A 16 4.40 -24.34 -6.99
N LEU A 17 3.93 -25.55 -6.68
CA LEU A 17 2.51 -25.76 -6.31
C LEU A 17 2.14 -25.04 -5.00
N GLY A 18 3.04 -25.02 -4.01
CA GLY A 18 2.85 -24.25 -2.78
C GLY A 18 2.71 -22.74 -3.05
N LEU A 19 3.57 -22.19 -3.90
CA LEU A 19 3.51 -20.78 -4.32
C LEU A 19 2.24 -20.43 -5.10
N MET A 20 1.70 -21.34 -5.91
CA MET A 20 0.44 -21.12 -6.64
C MET A 20 -0.79 -21.15 -5.71
N SER A 21 -0.77 -21.94 -4.63
CA SER A 21 -1.87 -22.00 -3.66
C SER A 21 -2.02 -20.73 -2.80
N LEU A 22 -0.98 -19.90 -2.71
CA LEU A 22 -1.01 -18.61 -2.01
C LEU A 22 -1.67 -17.48 -2.83
N ALA A 23 -1.99 -17.72 -4.11
CA ALA A 23 -2.55 -16.69 -5.01
C ALA A 23 -4.10 -16.64 -5.01
N ALA A 24 -4.79 -17.36 -4.13
CA ALA A 24 -6.23 -17.61 -4.25
C ALA A 24 -7.16 -16.53 -3.64
N THR A 25 -6.64 -15.42 -3.09
CA THR A 25 -7.48 -14.32 -2.63
C THR A 25 -7.60 -13.26 -3.71
N VAL A 26 -8.56 -13.43 -4.62
CA VAL A 26 -9.05 -12.33 -5.47
C VAL A 26 -9.82 -11.38 -4.56
N GLN A 27 -9.10 -10.45 -3.95
CA GLN A 27 -9.68 -9.32 -3.25
C GLN A 27 -9.92 -8.25 -4.29
N ALA A 28 -11.18 -8.02 -4.62
CA ALA A 28 -11.55 -6.90 -5.47
C ALA A 28 -11.34 -5.62 -4.67
N THR A 29 -10.54 -4.70 -5.18
CA THR A 29 -10.46 -3.34 -4.64
C THR A 29 -11.86 -2.73 -4.62
N GLU A 30 -12.39 -2.48 -3.42
CA GLU A 30 -13.71 -1.88 -3.27
C GLU A 30 -13.72 -0.46 -3.85
N ASN A 31 -14.74 -0.15 -4.65
CA ASN A 31 -15.05 1.17 -5.19
C ASN A 31 -13.93 1.89 -5.99
N GLY A 32 -12.90 1.16 -6.45
CA GLY A 32 -11.79 1.74 -7.19
C GLY A 32 -10.86 2.60 -6.32
N ALA A 33 -10.93 2.46 -5.00
CA ALA A 33 -10.03 3.12 -4.06
C ALA A 33 -8.61 2.53 -4.19
N PRO A 34 -7.57 3.32 -4.50
CA PRO A 34 -6.24 2.75 -4.72
C PRO A 34 -5.73 1.96 -3.51
N THR A 35 -5.19 0.77 -3.76
CA THR A 35 -4.56 -0.09 -2.74
C THR A 35 -3.22 0.45 -2.26
N THR A 36 -2.61 1.34 -3.02
CA THR A 36 -1.38 2.02 -2.60
C THR A 36 -1.71 3.02 -1.51
N SER A 37 -1.11 2.83 -0.34
CA SER A 37 -1.21 3.77 0.78
C SER A 37 -0.86 5.18 0.32
N PHE A 38 -1.85 6.08 0.34
CA PHE A 38 -1.60 7.51 0.20
C PHE A 38 -0.82 7.99 1.44
N GLY A 39 0.15 8.87 1.21
CA GLY A 39 0.85 9.55 2.31
C GLY A 39 2.09 8.84 2.88
N VAL A 40 2.54 7.71 2.31
CA VAL A 40 3.83 7.09 2.70
C VAL A 40 4.64 6.72 1.46
N TYR A 41 4.70 7.63 0.48
CA TYR A 41 5.77 7.55 -0.51
C TYR A 41 7.03 8.10 0.14
N ASP A 42 8.03 7.21 0.23
CA ASP A 42 9.47 7.36 0.48
C ASP A 42 10.01 8.66 1.10
N PHE A 43 11.09 8.53 1.86
CA PHE A 43 11.92 9.69 2.17
C PHE A 43 12.54 10.23 0.87
N GLY A 44 11.94 11.27 0.29
CA GLY A 44 12.42 11.86 -0.96
C GLY A 44 12.24 10.95 -2.19
N ALA A 45 13.08 11.15 -3.21
CA ALA A 45 13.04 10.42 -4.48
C ALA A 45 13.65 9.00 -4.38
N GLY A 46 13.22 8.20 -3.39
CA GLY A 46 13.71 6.83 -3.17
C GLY A 46 14.98 6.71 -2.33
N ILE A 47 15.33 7.72 -1.53
CA ILE A 47 16.49 7.68 -0.63
C ILE A 47 16.04 7.29 0.78
N LEU A 48 16.51 6.16 1.28
CA LEU A 48 16.18 5.77 2.65
C LEU A 48 17.02 6.56 3.68
N PRO A 49 16.50 6.77 4.91
CA PRO A 49 17.24 7.45 5.96
C PRO A 49 18.63 6.85 6.21
N PRO A 50 19.58 7.66 6.71
CA PRO A 50 20.86 7.13 7.15
C PRO A 50 20.66 6.09 8.27
N SER A 51 21.62 5.19 8.42
CA SER A 51 21.57 4.20 9.50
C SER A 51 21.83 4.89 10.84
N THR A 52 20.85 4.86 11.75
CA THR A 52 20.98 5.46 13.08
C THR A 52 20.76 4.41 14.18
N PRO A 53 21.36 4.56 15.38
CA PRO A 53 21.17 3.63 16.50
C PRO A 53 19.76 3.59 17.08
N VAL A 54 18.89 4.56 16.75
CA VAL A 54 17.53 4.69 17.28
C VAL A 54 16.45 4.57 16.19
N GLY A 55 16.84 4.59 14.91
CA GLY A 55 15.94 4.71 13.77
C GLY A 55 15.59 6.16 13.43
N THR A 56 14.67 6.31 12.48
CA THR A 56 14.21 7.60 11.97
C THR A 56 12.69 7.61 11.96
N LEU A 57 12.11 8.69 12.49
CA LEU A 57 10.69 8.97 12.37
C LEU A 57 10.46 9.93 11.20
N GLY A 58 9.52 9.58 10.35
CA GLY A 58 9.02 10.40 9.25
C GLY A 58 7.55 10.69 9.45
N MET A 59 7.13 11.89 9.06
CA MET A 59 5.73 12.27 8.99
C MET A 59 5.48 12.93 7.65
N ARG A 60 4.36 12.60 7.03
CA ARG A 60 3.91 13.21 5.78
C ARG A 60 2.45 13.59 5.89
N VAL A 61 2.17 14.83 5.55
CA VAL A 61 0.81 15.34 5.37
C VAL A 61 0.60 15.60 3.88
N ALA A 62 -0.50 15.11 3.34
CA ALA A 62 -0.85 15.29 1.93
C ALA A 62 -2.34 15.58 1.80
N PHE A 63 -2.71 16.43 0.85
CA PHE A 63 -4.09 16.70 0.51
C PHE A 63 -4.32 16.31 -0.96
N TYR A 64 -5.43 15.61 -1.21
CA TYR A 64 -5.87 15.20 -2.52
C TYR A 64 -7.34 15.56 -2.71
N SER A 65 -7.69 16.09 -3.87
CA SER A 65 -9.06 16.44 -4.23
C SER A 65 -9.35 16.00 -5.66
N THR A 66 -10.56 15.50 -5.90
CA THR A 66 -11.03 15.13 -7.24
C THR A 66 -12.55 15.26 -7.34
N ASN A 67 -13.01 15.59 -8.54
CA ASN A 67 -14.42 15.67 -8.91
C ASN A 67 -14.80 14.72 -10.05
N VAL A 68 -13.91 13.79 -10.42
CA VAL A 68 -14.14 12.84 -11.51
C VAL A 68 -13.83 11.43 -11.05
N GLN A 69 -14.81 10.54 -11.16
CA GLN A 69 -14.60 9.09 -11.04
C GLN A 69 -14.47 8.48 -12.44
N LYS A 70 -13.49 7.58 -12.60
CA LYS A 70 -13.24 6.86 -13.85
C LYS A 70 -13.70 5.41 -13.74
N ASP A 71 -14.28 4.88 -14.83
CA ASP A 71 -14.59 3.46 -14.96
C ASP A 71 -13.34 2.63 -15.31
N ARG A 72 -13.51 1.30 -15.39
CA ARG A 72 -12.44 0.36 -15.77
C ARG A 72 -11.85 0.56 -17.16
N HIS A 73 -12.47 1.40 -18.00
CA HIS A 73 -12.02 1.76 -19.34
C HIS A 73 -11.46 3.19 -19.42
N GLY A 74 -11.30 3.87 -18.27
CA GLY A 74 -10.80 5.25 -18.20
C GLY A 74 -11.81 6.33 -18.58
N ARG A 75 -13.09 5.97 -18.76
CA ARG A 75 -14.17 6.90 -19.09
C ARG A 75 -14.73 7.54 -17.82
N SER A 76 -15.07 8.82 -17.90
CA SER A 76 -15.71 9.51 -16.76
C SER A 76 -17.10 8.97 -16.50
N LEU A 77 -17.43 8.76 -15.23
CA LEU A 77 -18.79 8.52 -14.78
C LEU A 77 -19.50 9.87 -14.57
N ASP A 78 -20.75 9.95 -15.00
CA ASP A 78 -21.62 11.10 -14.74
C ASP A 78 -22.41 10.87 -13.45
N ASN A 79 -21.74 11.05 -12.32
CA ASN A 79 -22.27 10.74 -10.99
C ASN A 79 -22.05 11.86 -9.96
N ASN A 80 -21.75 13.09 -10.41
CA ASN A 80 -21.49 14.24 -9.54
C ASN A 80 -20.52 13.90 -8.38
N PHE A 81 -19.45 13.16 -8.70
CA PHE A 81 -18.48 12.70 -7.72
C PHE A 81 -17.68 13.88 -7.14
N SER A 82 -17.45 13.86 -5.84
CA SER A 82 -16.52 14.73 -5.14
C SER A 82 -15.83 13.94 -4.06
N LEU A 83 -14.51 14.08 -3.95
CA LEU A 83 -13.70 13.46 -2.92
C LEU A 83 -12.55 14.36 -2.53
N ASP A 84 -12.52 14.75 -1.25
CA ASP A 84 -11.38 15.38 -0.60
C ASP A 84 -10.77 14.41 0.42
N VAL A 85 -9.45 14.30 0.43
CA VAL A 85 -8.71 13.43 1.36
C VAL A 85 -7.52 14.19 1.91
N LEU A 86 -7.54 14.44 3.22
CA LEU A 86 -6.35 14.81 3.98
C LEU A 86 -5.75 13.53 4.59
N SER A 87 -4.52 13.25 4.20
CA SER A 87 -3.74 12.10 4.64
C SER A 87 -2.63 12.53 5.59
N ILE A 88 -2.53 11.85 6.72
CA ILE A 88 -1.43 11.98 7.69
C ILE A 88 -0.78 10.61 7.84
N GLY A 89 0.42 10.44 7.29
CA GLY A 89 1.23 9.23 7.43
C GLY A 89 2.34 9.43 8.46
N VAL A 90 2.41 8.56 9.46
CA VAL A 90 3.56 8.48 10.38
C VAL A 90 4.30 7.19 10.11
N ALA A 91 5.62 7.26 10.00
CA ALA A 91 6.43 6.09 9.69
C ALA A 91 7.71 6.03 10.52
N TYR A 92 8.07 4.83 10.94
CA TYR A 92 9.33 4.53 11.62
C TYR A 92 10.18 3.66 10.71
N PHE A 93 11.44 4.03 10.56
CA PHE A 93 12.42 3.29 9.77
C PHE A 93 13.63 2.97 10.61
N ARG A 94 14.13 1.75 10.49
CA ARG A 94 15.39 1.32 11.07
C ARG A 94 16.31 0.81 9.99
N MET A 95 17.16 1.69 9.47
CA MET A 95 18.30 1.28 8.64
C MET A 95 19.47 0.91 9.54
N THR A 96 20.08 -0.24 9.28
CA THR A 96 21.18 -0.79 10.08
C THR A 96 22.52 -0.64 9.35
N ALA A 97 23.62 -0.91 10.03
CA ALA A 97 24.94 -1.01 9.40
C ALA A 97 25.19 -2.40 8.78
N TYR A 98 24.32 -3.39 9.05
CA TYR A 98 24.44 -4.72 8.48
C TYR A 98 24.18 -4.68 6.98
N ARG A 99 25.01 -5.42 6.25
CA ARG A 99 24.92 -5.49 4.79
C ARG A 99 24.46 -6.87 4.34
N ILE A 100 23.49 -6.88 3.44
CA ILE A 100 23.01 -8.05 2.72
C ILE A 100 23.23 -7.75 1.24
N LEU A 101 24.02 -8.57 0.55
CA LEU A 101 24.34 -8.38 -0.87
C LEU A 101 24.88 -6.98 -1.20
N GLY A 102 25.69 -6.40 -0.30
CA GLY A 102 26.23 -5.05 -0.44
C GLY A 102 25.27 -3.90 -0.08
N ALA A 103 23.98 -4.19 0.11
CA ALA A 103 22.97 -3.21 0.52
C ALA A 103 22.88 -3.11 2.04
N ARG A 104 22.63 -1.89 2.56
CA ARG A 104 22.25 -1.70 3.96
C ARG A 104 20.86 -2.28 4.19
N TYR A 105 20.75 -3.15 5.18
CA TYR A 105 19.48 -3.74 5.60
C TYR A 105 18.71 -2.80 6.51
N GLY A 106 17.40 -2.75 6.36
CA GLY A 106 16.51 -2.15 7.33
C GLY A 106 15.09 -2.71 7.27
N TYR A 107 14.25 -2.14 8.13
CA TYR A 107 12.82 -2.43 8.21
C TYR A 107 12.04 -1.16 8.57
N SER A 108 10.75 -1.15 8.27
CA SER A 108 9.88 -0.02 8.62
C SER A 108 8.45 -0.43 8.94
N VAL A 109 7.74 0.48 9.60
CA VAL A 109 6.29 0.43 9.79
C VAL A 109 5.74 1.82 9.52
N ALA A 110 4.57 1.88 8.88
CA ALA A 110 3.87 3.12 8.60
C ALA A 110 2.39 3.00 8.94
N VAL A 111 1.88 4.02 9.62
CA VAL A 111 0.51 4.12 10.10
C VAL A 111 -0.13 5.37 9.49
N PRO A 112 -1.00 5.20 8.50
CA PRO A 112 -1.74 6.29 7.89
C PRO A 112 -3.08 6.59 8.60
N PHE A 113 -3.45 7.86 8.60
CA PHE A 113 -4.76 8.36 9.05
C PHE A 113 -5.35 9.24 7.95
N PHE A 114 -6.62 9.00 7.59
CA PHE A 114 -7.32 9.77 6.56
C PHE A 114 -8.51 10.51 7.18
N GLN A 115 -8.58 11.81 6.91
CA GLN A 115 -9.81 12.58 6.94
C GLN A 115 -10.33 12.62 5.51
N MET A 116 -11.53 12.10 5.28
CA MET A 116 -12.16 12.08 3.96
C MET A 116 -13.43 12.93 4.00
N ASP A 117 -13.79 13.51 2.86
CA ASP A 117 -15.11 14.06 2.58
C ASP A 117 -15.49 13.61 1.16
N ALA A 118 -16.45 12.70 1.08
CA ALA A 118 -16.85 12.05 -0.17
C ALA A 118 -18.34 12.23 -0.41
N SER A 119 -18.71 12.53 -1.66
CA SER A 119 -20.10 12.53 -2.11
C SER A 119 -20.24 12.06 -3.55
N PHE A 120 -21.30 11.33 -3.86
CA PHE A 120 -21.65 10.96 -5.23
C PHE A 120 -23.12 10.58 -5.36
N ARG A 121 -23.62 10.62 -6.60
CA ARG A 121 -25.00 10.33 -6.97
C ARG A 121 -25.10 9.00 -7.70
N VAL A 122 -26.00 8.13 -7.26
CA VAL A 122 -26.32 6.86 -7.92
C VAL A 122 -27.72 6.96 -8.51
N GLN A 123 -27.88 6.57 -9.77
CA GLN A 123 -29.20 6.47 -10.38
C GLN A 123 -29.88 5.17 -9.97
N THR A 124 -31.09 5.25 -9.42
CA THR A 124 -31.90 4.08 -9.03
C THR A 124 -33.24 4.09 -9.76
N PRO A 125 -33.97 2.97 -9.84
CA PRO A 125 -35.32 2.93 -10.42
C PRO A 125 -36.31 3.89 -9.76
N GLY A 126 -36.08 4.27 -8.49
CA GLY A 126 -36.88 5.24 -7.74
C GLY A 126 -36.43 6.69 -7.85
N GLY A 127 -35.40 6.98 -8.66
CA GLY A 127 -34.78 8.30 -8.80
C GLY A 127 -33.31 8.35 -8.33
N PRO A 128 -32.65 9.51 -8.46
CA PRO A 128 -31.27 9.70 -8.00
C PRO A 128 -31.17 9.61 -6.48
N LEU A 129 -30.15 8.90 -5.99
CA LEU A 129 -29.79 8.81 -4.58
C LEU A 129 -28.41 9.45 -4.36
N ASP A 130 -28.33 10.44 -3.47
CA ASP A 130 -27.08 11.07 -3.07
C ASP A 130 -26.48 10.34 -1.85
N LEU A 131 -25.23 9.91 -1.98
CA LEU A 131 -24.45 9.24 -0.93
C LEU A 131 -23.33 10.17 -0.45
N LYS A 132 -23.09 10.19 0.85
CA LYS A 132 -22.07 11.03 1.50
C LYS A 132 -21.36 10.30 2.64
N ALA A 133 -20.10 10.62 2.88
CA ALA A 133 -19.33 10.12 4.03
C ALA A 133 -18.12 11.02 4.32
N ASP A 134 -17.83 11.23 5.61
CA ASP A 134 -16.79 12.14 6.11
C ASP A 134 -15.87 11.55 7.21
N PRO A 135 -15.36 10.31 7.08
CA PRO A 135 -14.63 9.64 8.16
C PRO A 135 -13.27 10.28 8.47
N PHE A 136 -12.94 10.37 9.77
CA PHE A 136 -11.56 10.47 10.27
C PHE A 136 -11.14 9.16 10.92
N ARG A 137 -10.35 8.34 10.22
CA ARG A 137 -9.96 7.01 10.72
C ARG A 137 -8.56 6.61 10.29
N MET A 138 -8.01 5.63 11.01
CA MET A 138 -6.78 4.95 10.64
C MET A 138 -7.01 4.11 9.39
N ALA A 139 -6.10 4.20 8.44
CA ALA A 139 -6.05 3.34 7.25
C ALA A 139 -5.14 2.12 7.51
N ASP A 140 -5.01 1.26 6.50
CA ASP A 140 -4.25 0.01 6.63
C ASP A 140 -2.77 0.26 6.94
N ILE A 141 -2.26 -0.42 7.97
CA ILE A 141 -0.86 -0.32 8.39
C ILE A 141 0.00 -1.03 7.35
N SER A 142 1.09 -0.37 6.96
CA SER A 142 2.10 -0.96 6.08
C SER A 142 3.35 -1.32 6.87
N VAL A 143 3.84 -2.55 6.73
CA VAL A 143 5.10 -3.01 7.31
C VAL A 143 6.05 -3.43 6.21
N SER A 144 7.32 -3.04 6.32
CA SER A 144 8.37 -3.47 5.40
C SER A 144 9.44 -4.23 6.19
N PRO A 145 9.34 -5.58 6.30
CA PRO A 145 10.31 -6.36 7.07
C PRO A 145 11.69 -6.43 6.44
N LEU A 146 11.76 -6.16 5.13
CA LEU A 146 13.00 -6.16 4.36
C LEU A 146 13.08 -4.92 3.49
N ILE A 147 14.09 -4.11 3.79
CA ILE A 147 14.52 -2.97 3.01
C ILE A 147 16.01 -3.14 2.72
N LEU A 148 16.39 -2.98 1.46
CA LEU A 148 17.77 -3.04 0.99
C LEU A 148 18.11 -1.74 0.27
N GLN A 149 19.15 -1.05 0.71
CA GLN A 149 19.63 0.20 0.11
C GLN A 149 21.07 0.06 -0.38
N TRP A 150 21.29 0.22 -1.68
CA TRP A 150 22.61 0.38 -2.29
C TRP A 150 22.89 1.86 -2.55
N ASP A 151 24.06 2.30 -2.10
CA ASP A 151 24.57 3.65 -2.32
C ASP A 151 25.68 3.52 -3.40
N LEU A 152 25.31 3.64 -4.69
CA LEU A 152 26.21 3.35 -5.82
C LEU A 152 27.22 4.48 -6.08
N SER A 153 26.79 5.72 -5.83
CA SER A 153 27.61 6.93 -5.85
C SER A 153 27.00 7.96 -4.90
N PRO A 154 27.65 9.11 -4.63
CA PRO A 154 27.09 10.14 -3.75
C PRO A 154 25.67 10.62 -4.14
N ASN A 155 25.28 10.46 -5.42
CA ASN A 155 24.01 10.94 -5.95
C ASN A 155 23.18 9.84 -6.64
N LEU A 156 23.62 8.57 -6.60
CA LEU A 156 22.89 7.46 -7.21
C LEU A 156 22.62 6.38 -6.18
N PHE A 157 21.33 6.18 -5.94
CA PHE A 157 20.79 5.30 -4.93
C PHE A 157 19.85 4.30 -5.60
N VAL A 158 19.94 3.04 -5.18
CA VAL A 158 19.01 1.99 -5.60
C VAL A 158 18.48 1.34 -4.33
N ASN A 159 17.17 1.17 -4.23
CA ASN A 159 16.57 0.45 -3.13
C ASN A 159 15.64 -0.66 -3.64
N ALA A 160 15.46 -1.67 -2.80
CA ALA A 160 14.44 -2.69 -2.97
C ALA A 160 13.77 -2.94 -1.61
N GLN A 161 12.45 -3.04 -1.60
CA GLN A 161 11.69 -3.26 -0.38
C GLN A 161 10.58 -4.28 -0.59
N MET A 162 10.38 -5.12 0.41
CA MET A 162 9.19 -5.94 0.54
C MET A 162 8.25 -5.21 1.49
N GLN A 163 7.11 -4.76 0.98
CA GLN A 163 6.08 -4.10 1.77
C GLN A 163 4.85 -5.00 1.85
N ILE A 164 4.27 -5.07 3.04
CA ILE A 164 3.02 -5.77 3.34
C ILE A 164 2.06 -4.74 3.89
N GLN A 165 0.92 -4.57 3.23
CA GLN A 165 -0.22 -3.83 3.77
C GLN A 165 -1.09 -4.81 4.55
N THR A 166 -1.50 -4.42 5.75
CA THR A 166 -2.28 -5.27 6.66
C THR A 166 -3.72 -4.75 6.77
N PRO A 167 -4.74 -5.61 6.82
CA PRO A 167 -6.15 -5.22 6.91
C PRO A 167 -6.51 -4.76 8.33
N THR A 168 -5.86 -3.70 8.81
CA THR A 168 -6.02 -3.14 10.16
C THR A 168 -6.73 -1.80 10.16
N GLY A 169 -6.94 -1.21 8.99
CA GLY A 169 -7.63 0.06 8.82
C GLY A 169 -9.11 -0.05 9.14
N ASP A 170 -9.72 1.09 9.46
CA ASP A 170 -11.16 1.17 9.69
C ASP A 170 -11.92 0.92 8.39
N TYR A 171 -12.73 -0.13 8.41
CA TYR A 171 -13.55 -0.55 7.30
C TYR A 171 -15.01 -0.70 7.76
N ASP A 172 -15.93 -0.10 7.00
CA ASP A 172 -17.37 -0.24 7.19
C ASP A 172 -18.06 -0.46 5.84
N LYS A 173 -18.64 -1.65 5.65
CA LYS A 173 -19.38 -2.06 4.44
C LYS A 173 -20.62 -1.21 4.15
N ASN A 174 -21.16 -0.51 5.15
CA ASN A 174 -22.32 0.36 4.98
C ASN A 174 -21.91 1.79 4.66
N ARG A 175 -20.60 2.09 4.66
CA ARG A 175 -20.07 3.41 4.38
C ARG A 175 -19.62 3.47 2.91
N PRO A 176 -20.04 4.49 2.15
CA PRO A 176 -19.69 4.61 0.74
C PRO A 176 -18.17 4.66 0.45
N ILE A 177 -17.38 5.09 1.43
CA ILE A 177 -15.91 5.11 1.35
C ILE A 177 -15.30 4.76 2.71
N SER A 178 -14.20 4.00 2.70
CA SER A 178 -13.48 3.60 3.91
C SER A 178 -11.97 3.82 3.74
N PRO A 179 -11.26 4.25 4.79
CA PRO A 179 -9.80 4.32 4.78
C PRO A 179 -9.11 2.95 4.72
N GLY A 180 -9.66 1.94 5.40
CA GLY A 180 -9.23 0.55 5.29
C GLY A 180 -9.92 -0.15 4.11
N LEU A 181 -9.21 -1.11 3.52
CA LEU A 181 -9.65 -1.83 2.32
C LEU A 181 -10.02 -3.30 2.60
N ASN A 182 -9.78 -3.79 3.82
CA ASN A 182 -10.17 -5.12 4.31
C ASN A 182 -9.74 -6.30 3.40
N HIS A 183 -8.46 -6.33 2.98
CA HIS A 183 -7.89 -7.40 2.15
C HIS A 183 -6.54 -7.93 2.64
#